data_AF-A0A739HFU6-F1
#
_entry.id   AF-A0A739HFU6-F1
#
_cell.length_a   1.000
_cell.length_b   1.000
_cell.length_c   1.000
_cell.angle_alpha   90.00
_cell.angle_beta   90.00
_cell.angle_gamma   90.00
#
_symmetry.space_group_name_H-M   'P 1'
#
loop_
_entity.id
_entity.type
_entity.pdbx_description
1 polymer ?
#
loop_
_entity_poly.entity_id
_entity_poly.type
_entity_poly.pdbx_seq_one_letter_code
_entity_poly.pdbx_strand_id
1 'polypeptide(L)' 'CYLETTAFLREAIALYERLGFEHISEPLGCTGHVDCEVRMLKDL' A
#
# COMPACT_ATOMS: atom_id res chain seq x y z
N CYS A 1 -6.44 2.18 8.13
CA CYS A 1 -5.32 3.05 7.68
C CYS A 1 -4.92 2.62 6.27
N TYR A 2 -4.83 3.53 5.29
CA TYR A 2 -4.54 3.22 3.87
C TYR A 2 -3.21 3.84 3.44
N LEU A 3 -2.42 3.12 2.64
CA LEU A 3 -1.21 3.64 2.02
C LEU A 3 -1.04 3.14 0.58
N GLU A 4 -0.36 3.96 -0.21
CA GLU A 4 0.06 3.66 -1.58
C GLU A 4 1.59 3.83 -1.67
N THR A 5 2.26 2.91 -2.35
CA THR A 5 3.72 2.97 -2.53
C THR A 5 4.14 2.36 -3.87
N THR A 6 5.41 2.52 -4.24
CA THR A 6 5.97 1.95 -5.47
C THR A 6 6.50 0.54 -5.19
N ALA A 7 6.42 -0.36 -6.17
CA ALA A 7 6.88 -1.74 -6.01
C ALA A 7 8.42 -1.84 -5.82
N PHE A 8 9.13 -0.77 -6.14
CA PHE A 8 10.58 -0.66 -5.94
C PHE A 8 10.97 -0.62 -4.46
N LEU A 9 10.12 -0.09 -3.58
CA LEU A 9 10.40 0.09 -2.16
C LEU A 9 10.13 -1.19 -1.34
N ARG A 10 10.81 -2.28 -1.71
CA ARG A 10 10.63 -3.62 -1.12
C ARG A 10 10.79 -3.64 0.40
N GLU A 11 11.75 -2.89 0.93
CA GLU A 11 12.01 -2.82 2.37
C GLU A 11 10.87 -2.13 3.13
N ALA A 12 10.26 -1.11 2.53
CA ALA A 12 9.10 -0.42 3.09
C ALA A 12 7.88 -1.33 3.07
N ILE A 13 7.63 -2.04 1.96
CA ILE A 13 6.54 -3.02 1.84
C ILE A 13 6.66 -4.08 2.94
N ALA A 14 7.83 -4.70 3.10
CA ALA A 14 8.06 -5.70 4.15
C ALA A 14 7.91 -5.13 5.57
N LEU A 15 8.22 -3.85 5.78
CA LEU A 15 7.93 -3.18 7.05
C LEU A 15 6.43 -3.05 7.28
N TYR A 16 5.67 -2.61 6.27
CA TYR A 16 4.21 -2.43 6.37
C TYR A 16 3.49 -3.76 6.61
N GLU A 17 3.89 -4.83 5.93
CA GLU A 17 3.37 -6.19 6.18
C GLU A 17 3.55 -6.60 7.65
N ARG A 18 4.76 -6.37 8.21
CA ARG A 18 5.03 -6.65 9.64
C ARG A 18 4.24 -5.76 10.59
N LEU A 19 3.85 -4.56 10.17
CA LEU A 19 3.01 -3.65 10.94
C LEU A 19 1.52 -4.00 10.86
N GLY A 20 1.15 -5.04 10.10
CA GLY A 20 -0.22 -5.52 9.93
C GLY A 20 -0.98 -4.87 8.77
N PHE A 21 -0.27 -4.35 7.77
CA PHE A 21 -0.90 -3.92 6.53
C PHE A 21 -1.02 -5.10 5.55
N GLU A 22 -2.14 -5.15 4.84
CA GLU A 22 -2.48 -6.16 3.84
C GLU A 22 -2.56 -5.53 2.46
N HIS A 23 -2.13 -6.26 1.43
CA HIS A 23 -2.21 -5.80 0.05
C HIS A 23 -3.65 -5.82 -0.45
N ILE A 24 -4.07 -4.75 -1.12
CA ILE A 24 -5.37 -4.68 -1.76
C ILE A 24 -5.22 -4.51 -3.27
N SER A 25 -6.15 -5.10 -4.02
CA SER A 25 -6.09 -5.12 -5.48
C SER A 25 -6.47 -3.78 -6.11
N GLU A 26 -7.32 -3.00 -5.43
CA GLU A 26 -7.90 -1.76 -5.94
C GLU A 26 -7.58 -0.58 -5.02
N PRO A 27 -7.40 0.64 -5.58
CA PRO A 27 -7.19 1.82 -4.78
C PRO A 27 -8.45 2.22 -4.01
N LEU A 28 -8.24 2.67 -2.79
CA LEU A 28 -9.31 3.23 -1.97
C LEU A 28 -9.50 4.71 -2.34
N GLY A 29 -10.41 4.94 -3.28
CA GLY A 29 -10.84 6.28 -3.71
C GLY A 29 -10.21 6.75 -5.03
N CYS A 30 -10.27 8.06 -5.28
CA CYS A 30 -9.75 8.69 -6.50
C CYS A 30 -8.43 9.42 -6.23
N THR A 31 -7.38 8.69 -5.85
CA THR A 31 -6.10 9.29 -5.41
C THR A 31 -5.31 9.96 -6.53
N GLY A 32 -5.59 9.63 -7.79
CA GLY A 32 -4.87 10.20 -8.95
C GLY A 32 -3.40 9.76 -9.04
N HIS A 33 -2.95 8.87 -8.15
CA HIS A 33 -1.61 8.30 -8.18
C HIS A 33 -1.55 7.18 -9.21
N VAL A 34 -1.09 7.54 -10.41
CA VAL A 34 -0.94 6.59 -11.52
C VAL A 34 0.32 5.72 -11.36
N ASP A 35 1.32 6.23 -10.64
CA ASP A 35 2.64 5.60 -10.48
C ASP A 35 2.77 4.74 -9.21
N CYS A 36 1.72 4.67 -8.37
CA CYS A 36 1.73 3.81 -7.20
C CYS A 36 1.18 2.42 -7.54
N GLU A 37 2.08 1.46 -7.63
CA GLU A 37 1.79 0.08 -8.04
C GLU A 37 1.28 -0.77 -6.87
N VAL A 38 1.68 -0.44 -5.64
CA VAL A 38 1.37 -1.20 -4.43
C VAL A 38 0.41 -0.42 -3.55
N ARG A 39 -0.63 -1.10 -3.07
CA ARG A 39 -1.71 -0.53 -2.27
C ARG A 39 -1.91 -1.42 -1.07
N MET A 40 -1.90 -0.83 0.12
CA MET A 40 -2.06 -1.60 1.34
C MET A 40 -3.03 -0.95 2.31
N LEU A 41 -3.81 -1.77 3.00
CA LEU A 41 -4.78 -1.39 4.01
C LEU A 41 -4.47 -2.10 5.32
N LYS A 42 -4.57 -1.38 6.42
CA LYS A 42 -4.53 -1.95 7.76
C LYS A 42 -5.84 -1.66 8.47
N ASP A 43 -6.50 -2.69 8.96
CA ASP A 43 -7.64 -2.54 9.86
C ASP A 43 -7.14 -2.00 11.21
N LEU A 44 -7.77 -0.92 11.67
CA LEU A 44 -7.46 -0.22 12.91
C LEU A 44 -8.47 -0.60 14.00
#